data_AF-B7FPE6-F1
#
_entry.id   AF-B7FPE6-F1
#
_cell.length_a   1.000
_cell.length_b   1.000
_cell.length_c   1.000
_cell.angle_alpha   90.00
_cell.angle_beta   90.00
_cell.angle_gamma   90.00
#
_symmetry.space_group_name_H-M   'P 1'
#
loop_
_entity.id
_entity.type
_entity.pdbx_description
1 polymer ?
#
loop_
_entity_poly.entity_id
_entity_poly.type
_entity_poly.pdbx_seq_one_letter_code
_entity_poly.pdbx_strand_id
1 'polypeptide(L)'
;MSSPTFSNSATDKAHLQEFALKKHHAGCTGMFWRSDPTKQNKLASNDDWPRDGATLRGEVVEVSGQKWLLVSHIKQSNGGWKHAPVGAAMPFEYNNHYYLDAV
;
A
#
# COMPACT_ATOMS: atom_id res chain seq x y z
N MET A 1 -35.61 23.67 -24.29
CA MET A 1 -34.17 23.68 -23.97
C MET A 1 -34.05 23.63 -22.45
N SER A 2 -33.52 22.54 -21.89
CA SER A 2 -32.95 22.46 -20.53
C SER A 2 -32.23 21.12 -20.42
N SER A 3 -30.94 21.11 -20.69
CA SER A 3 -30.05 19.99 -20.42
C SER A 3 -29.84 19.86 -18.91
N PRO A 4 -29.78 18.65 -18.32
CA PRO A 4 -29.19 18.49 -17.00
C PRO A 4 -27.66 18.59 -17.14
N THR A 5 -27.08 19.67 -16.63
CA THR A 5 -25.66 19.78 -16.34
C THR A 5 -25.32 18.88 -15.16
N PHE A 6 -24.76 17.70 -15.44
CA PHE A 6 -24.02 16.94 -14.43
C PHE A 6 -22.77 17.77 -14.08
N SER A 7 -22.83 18.43 -12.92
CA SER A 7 -21.67 19.08 -12.33
C SER A 7 -20.61 18.03 -11.97
N ASN A 8 -19.37 18.31 -12.36
CA ASN A 8 -18.14 18.28 -11.54
C ASN A 8 -18.07 17.21 -10.43
N SER A 9 -16.99 16.46 -10.23
CA SER A 9 -15.60 16.54 -10.65
C SER A 9 -14.94 15.30 -10.05
N ALA A 10 -13.87 14.82 -10.67
CA ALA A 10 -12.84 13.99 -10.06
C ALA A 10 -13.33 12.87 -9.13
N THR A 11 -13.44 11.65 -9.67
CA THR A 11 -13.14 10.44 -8.89
C THR A 11 -11.91 10.78 -8.05
N ASP A 12 -12.13 10.88 -6.73
CA ASP A 12 -11.13 11.26 -5.75
C ASP A 12 -9.84 10.57 -6.15
N LYS A 13 -8.80 11.36 -6.41
CA LYS A 13 -7.45 10.81 -6.33
C LYS A 13 -7.33 10.40 -4.87
N ALA A 14 -7.72 9.16 -4.56
CA ALA A 14 -7.56 8.51 -3.29
C ALA A 14 -6.23 9.00 -2.73
N HIS A 15 -6.25 9.57 -1.52
CA HIS A 15 -5.08 10.20 -0.92
C HIS A 15 -3.96 9.16 -0.79
N LEU A 16 -3.20 8.98 -1.88
CA LEU A 16 -2.12 8.03 -1.98
C LEU A 16 -1.01 8.61 -1.13
N GLN A 17 -0.79 7.96 0.01
CA GLN A 17 0.23 8.31 0.98
C GLN A 17 1.44 7.43 0.75
N GLU A 18 2.62 8.00 0.99
CA GLU A 18 3.90 7.33 0.83
C GLU A 18 4.45 6.94 2.21
N PHE A 19 4.91 5.69 2.31
CA PHE A 19 5.44 5.14 3.55
C PHE A 19 6.71 4.33 3.26
N ALA A 20 7.70 4.44 4.13
CA ALA A 20 8.90 3.61 4.08
C ALA A 20 8.68 2.33 4.90
N LEU A 21 9.05 1.18 4.33
CA LEU A 21 9.10 -0.07 5.07
C LEU A 21 10.37 -0.09 5.93
N LYS A 22 10.20 0.07 7.24
CA LYS A 22 11.26 -0.01 8.24
C LYS A 22 11.14 -1.28 9.06
N LYS A 23 12.25 -1.70 9.68
CA LYS A 23 12.32 -2.88 10.54
C LYS A 23 12.89 -2.55 11.90
N HIS A 24 12.43 -3.25 12.93
CA HIS A 24 12.95 -3.12 14.29
C HIS A 24 14.21 -3.96 14.52
N HIS A 25 14.35 -5.09 13.82
CA HIS A 25 15.42 -6.06 14.05
C HIS A 25 16.15 -6.42 12.75
N ALA A 26 17.44 -6.73 12.85
CA ALA A 26 18.21 -7.31 11.75
C ALA A 26 17.80 -8.78 11.52
N GLY A 27 17.87 -9.26 10.27
CA GLY A 27 17.66 -10.70 9.94
C GLY A 27 16.63 -10.97 8.85
N CYS A 28 15.60 -10.14 8.70
CA CYS A 28 14.67 -10.20 7.58
C CYS A 28 15.13 -9.25 6.45
N THR A 29 14.84 -9.62 5.19
CA THR A 29 15.20 -8.85 3.98
C THR A 29 14.01 -8.11 3.36
N GLY A 30 12.87 -8.08 4.06
CA GLY A 30 11.65 -7.36 3.74
C GLY A 30 10.39 -8.19 4.05
N MET A 31 9.26 -7.80 3.49
CA MET A 31 7.95 -8.35 3.82
C MET A 31 7.14 -8.74 2.57
N PHE A 32 6.61 -9.97 2.54
CA PHE A 32 5.67 -10.41 1.50
C PHE A 32 4.38 -9.59 1.52
N TRP A 33 3.74 -9.46 0.37
CA TRP A 33 2.43 -8.83 0.27
C TRP A 33 1.42 -9.60 1.12
N ARG A 34 0.54 -8.85 1.77
CA ARG A 34 -0.65 -9.41 2.40
C ARG A 34 -1.84 -9.20 1.47
N SER A 35 -2.79 -10.12 1.55
CA SER A 35 -4.07 -9.95 0.89
C SER A 35 -4.79 -8.74 1.45
N ASP A 36 -5.48 -8.02 0.57
CA ASP A 36 -6.37 -6.92 0.91
C ASP A 36 -7.28 -7.29 2.09
N PRO A 37 -7.14 -6.62 3.24
CA PRO A 37 -7.92 -6.92 4.44
C PRO A 37 -9.41 -6.57 4.28
N THR A 38 -9.76 -5.68 3.34
CA THR A 38 -11.15 -5.30 3.04
C THR A 38 -11.89 -6.40 2.28
N LYS A 39 -11.16 -7.39 1.75
CA LYS A 39 -11.67 -8.47 0.88
C LYS A 39 -12.31 -7.98 -0.43
N GLN A 40 -12.10 -6.72 -0.81
CA GLN A 40 -12.56 -6.18 -2.08
C GLN A 40 -11.79 -6.80 -3.25
N ASN A 41 -10.48 -6.96 -3.08
CA ASN A 41 -9.61 -7.55 -4.08
C ASN A 41 -8.90 -8.80 -3.54
N LYS A 42 -8.66 -9.79 -4.41
CA LYS A 42 -7.79 -10.93 -4.09
C LYS A 42 -6.37 -10.58 -4.51
N LEU A 43 -5.38 -10.93 -3.67
CA LEU A 43 -3.98 -10.77 -4.02
C LEU A 43 -3.67 -11.53 -5.33
N ALA A 44 -3.33 -10.78 -6.37
CA ALA A 44 -3.13 -11.33 -7.71
C ALA A 44 -1.79 -12.05 -7.84
N SER A 45 -0.73 -11.53 -7.20
CA SER A 45 0.60 -12.14 -7.17
C SER A 45 1.35 -11.73 -5.90
N ASN A 46 2.35 -12.51 -5.52
CA ASN A 46 3.30 -12.17 -4.46
C ASN A 46 4.66 -11.69 -5.01
N ASP A 47 4.72 -11.31 -6.28
CA ASP A 47 5.93 -10.79 -6.92
C ASP A 47 6.24 -9.35 -6.51
N ASP A 48 7.51 -8.95 -6.65
CA ASP A 48 8.00 -7.59 -6.35
C ASP A 48 7.68 -7.10 -4.92
N TRP A 49 7.57 -8.01 -3.95
CA TRP A 49 7.35 -7.65 -2.55
C TRP A 49 8.47 -6.76 -1.99
N PRO A 50 8.15 -5.86 -1.05
CA PRO A 50 9.08 -4.82 -0.61
C PRO A 50 10.23 -5.37 0.20
N ARG A 51 11.42 -5.03 -0.27
CA ARG A 51 12.67 -5.24 0.47
C ARG A 51 12.85 -4.16 1.52
N ASP A 52 13.78 -4.38 2.42
CA ASP A 52 14.10 -3.40 3.46
C ASP A 52 14.43 -2.03 2.85
N GLY A 53 13.82 -0.98 3.39
CA GLY A 53 14.01 0.38 2.90
C GLY A 53 13.26 0.69 1.59
N ALA A 54 12.38 -0.19 1.12
CA ALA A 54 11.46 0.13 0.04
C ALA A 54 10.44 1.21 0.47
N THR A 55 10.06 2.07 -0.47
CA THR A 55 8.97 3.02 -0.29
C THR A 55 7.71 2.46 -0.95
N LEU A 56 6.61 2.47 -0.21
CA LEU A 56 5.30 2.03 -0.63
C LEU A 56 4.42 3.25 -0.82
N ARG A 57 3.55 3.23 -1.83
CA ARG A 57 2.54 4.26 -2.05
C ARG A 57 1.17 3.63 -2.19
N GLY A 58 0.22 4.11 -1.42
CA GLY A 58 -1.08 3.44 -1.31
C GLY A 58 -2.12 4.24 -0.55
N GLU A 59 -3.29 3.64 -0.43
CA GLU A 59 -4.41 4.17 0.36
C GLU A 59 -4.37 3.58 1.77
N VAL A 60 -4.54 4.42 2.79
CA VAL A 60 -4.61 3.96 4.17
C VAL A 60 -6.05 3.60 4.51
N VAL A 61 -6.25 2.37 4.95
CA VAL A 61 -7.55 1.85 5.38
C VAL A 61 -7.44 1.27 6.78
N GLU A 62 -8.53 1.32 7.53
CA GLU A 62 -8.64 0.68 8.84
C GLU A 62 -9.61 -0.49 8.75
N VAL A 63 -9.15 -1.68 9.12
CA VAL A 63 -9.96 -2.90 9.10
C VAL A 63 -9.77 -3.63 10.43
N SER A 64 -10.88 -3.91 11.11
CA SER A 64 -10.89 -4.60 12.41
C SER A 64 -10.01 -3.92 13.48
N GLY A 65 -9.96 -2.59 13.49
CA GLY A 65 -9.15 -1.80 14.43
C GLY A 65 -7.65 -1.78 14.13
N GLN A 66 -7.23 -2.32 12.99
CA GLN A 66 -5.84 -2.29 12.53
C GLN A 66 -5.70 -1.43 11.28
N LYS A 67 -4.64 -0.64 11.21
CA LYS A 67 -4.31 0.18 10.03
C LYS A 67 -3.52 -0.63 9.00
N TRP A 68 -3.93 -0.47 7.75
CA TRP A 68 -3.34 -1.11 6.57
C TRP A 68 -3.13 -0.09 5.46
N LEU A 69 -2.15 -0.35 4.63
CA LEU A 69 -1.88 0.36 3.40
C LEU A 69 -2.25 -0.55 2.23
N LEU A 70 -3.26 -0.18 1.45
CA LEU A 70 -3.56 -0.79 0.16
C LEU A 70 -2.55 -0.25 -0.85
N VAL A 71 -1.57 -1.08 -1.20
CA VAL A 71 -0.41 -0.64 -1.96
C VAL A 71 -0.74 -0.60 -3.44
N SER A 72 -0.55 0.57 -4.05
CA SER A 72 -0.71 0.79 -5.49
C SER A 72 0.63 0.72 -6.21
N HIS A 73 1.69 1.24 -5.58
CA HIS A 73 3.02 1.30 -6.15
C HIS A 73 4.07 1.01 -5.09
N ILE A 74 5.19 0.47 -5.56
CA ILE A 74 6.37 0.21 -4.76
C ILE A 74 7.61 0.75 -5.46
N LYS A 75 8.50 1.36 -4.68
CA LYS A 75 9.85 1.73 -5.08
C LYS A 75 10.83 0.96 -4.21
N GLN A 76 11.54 0.02 -4.82
CA GLN A 76 12.65 -0.68 -4.16
C GLN A 76 13.80 0.32 -3.91
N SER A 77 14.66 0.04 -2.93
CA SER A 77 15.74 0.95 -2.51
C SER A 77 16.70 1.36 -3.63
N ASN A 78 16.91 0.50 -4.62
CA ASN A 78 17.74 0.74 -5.80
C ASN A 78 16.95 0.86 -7.12
N GLY A 79 15.63 1.03 -7.04
CA GLY A 79 14.72 0.99 -8.19
C GLY A 79 13.88 2.24 -8.40
N GLY A 80 13.19 2.26 -9.55
CA GLY A 80 12.09 3.19 -9.80
C GLY A 80 10.77 2.70 -9.18
N TRP A 81 9.75 3.54 -9.28
CA TRP A 81 8.38 3.15 -8.94
C TRP A 81 7.87 2.10 -9.91
N LYS A 82 7.29 1.03 -9.36
CA LYS A 82 6.61 -0.05 -10.06
C LYS A 82 5.20 -0.21 -9.51
N HIS A 83 4.30 -0.76 -10.33
CA HIS A 83 2.96 -1.13 -9.86
C HIS A 83 3.04 -2.32 -8.92
N ALA A 84 2.37 -2.23 -7.78
CA ALA A 84 2.15 -3.38 -6.91
C ALA A 84 1.04 -4.27 -7.50
N PRO A 85 1.05 -5.58 -7.21
CA PRO A 85 -0.01 -6.46 -7.68
C PRO A 85 -1.37 -6.06 -7.09
N VAL A 86 -2.43 -6.29 -7.85
CA VAL A 86 -3.80 -6.01 -7.38
C VAL A 86 -4.08 -6.78 -6.09
N GLY A 87 -4.71 -6.12 -5.11
CA GLY A 87 -4.99 -6.70 -3.80
C GLY A 87 -3.75 -6.82 -2.89
N ALA A 88 -2.62 -6.20 -3.25
CA ALA A 88 -1.47 -6.05 -2.38
C ALA A 88 -1.78 -5.06 -1.26
N ALA A 89 -1.67 -5.52 -0.03
CA ALA A 89 -1.80 -4.71 1.15
C ALA A 89 -0.62 -4.92 2.10
N MET A 90 -0.39 -3.94 2.95
CA MET A 90 0.63 -3.99 3.97
C MET A 90 0.13 -3.44 5.30
N PRO A 91 0.24 -4.19 6.41
CA PRO A 91 -0.10 -3.67 7.72
C PRO A 91 0.92 -2.60 8.13
N PHE A 92 0.46 -1.59 8.89
CA PHE A 92 1.34 -0.55 9.43
C PHE A 92 2.30 -1.08 10.49
N GLU A 93 1.92 -2.16 11.16
CA GLU A 93 2.75 -2.84 12.14
C GLU A 93 2.57 -4.35 11.96
N TYR A 94 3.69 -5.08 11.93
CA TYR A 94 3.69 -6.52 11.79
C TYR A 94 4.60 -7.17 12.82
N ASN A 95 4.00 -7.82 13.82
CA ASN A 95 4.66 -8.65 14.83
C ASN A 95 5.89 -8.00 15.49
N ASN A 96 5.94 -6.66 15.64
CA ASN A 96 7.12 -5.93 16.12
C ASN A 96 8.40 -6.17 15.28
N HIS A 97 8.27 -6.65 14.03
CA HIS A 97 9.37 -6.84 13.09
C HIS A 97 9.44 -5.69 12.09
N TYR A 98 8.30 -5.34 11.49
CA TYR A 98 8.19 -4.34 10.44
C TYR A 98 7.14 -3.30 10.77
N TYR A 99 7.40 -2.06 10.36
CA TYR A 99 6.44 -0.97 10.45
C TYR A 99 6.53 -0.06 9.22
N LEU A 100 5.43 0.65 8.96
CA LEU A 100 5.34 1.67 7.93
C LEU A 100 5.49 3.04 8.59
N ASP A 101 6.47 3.81 8.11
CA ASP A 101 6.73 5.17 8.58
C ASP A 101 6.45 6.17 7.47
N ALA A 102 5.76 7.27 7.79
CA ALA A 102 5.43 8.28 6.79
C ALA A 102 6.71 8.93 6.24
N VAL A 103 6.73 9.17 4.93
CA VAL A 103 7.89 9.77 4.22
C VAL A 103 7.61 11.23 3.88
#